data_AF-A0A8X7W5Z7-F1
#
_entry.id   AF-A0A8X7W5Z7-F1
#
_cell.length_a   1.000
_cell.length_b   1.000
_cell.length_c   1.000
_cell.angle_alpha   90.00
_cell.angle_beta   90.00
_cell.angle_gamma   90.00
#
_symmetry.space_group_name_H-M   'P 1'
#
loop_
_entity.id
_entity.type
_entity.pdbx_description
1 polymer ?
#
loop_
_entity_poly.entity_id
_entity_poly.type
_entity_poly.pdbx_seq_one_letter_code
_entity_poly.pdbx_strand_id
1 'polypeptide(L)'
;MKISTTTGDSNRDKVREILHKSLSKVANEMVGVEMKERVVSCDSWSVAASVESAMFERLGCFEGTQKAKYRSILFNMGDSSNPDLRRKVLLGEISGERLVTMKKEEMASNKIQMEVQKIKEKARDKEENRVKSMMMFQSDSMIMT
;
A
#
# COMPACT_ATOMS: atom_id res chain seq x y z
N MET A 1 -15.45 -13.31 17.87
CA MET A 1 -15.06 -14.42 16.96
C MET A 1 -13.61 -14.77 17.26
N LYS A 2 -13.29 -16.02 17.62
CA LYS A 2 -11.90 -16.47 17.73
C LYS A 2 -11.37 -16.65 16.31
N ILE A 3 -10.49 -15.76 15.87
CA ILE A 3 -9.79 -15.93 14.61
C ILE A 3 -8.73 -17.00 14.86
N SER A 4 -8.96 -18.22 14.36
CA SER A 4 -7.98 -19.31 14.46
C SER A 4 -6.71 -18.94 13.71
N THR A 5 -5.54 -19.18 14.30
CA THR A 5 -4.23 -18.86 13.70
C THR A 5 -3.94 -19.69 12.46
N THR A 6 -4.48 -20.90 12.37
CA THR A 6 -4.34 -21.81 11.24
C THR A 6 -5.67 -22.02 10.50
N THR A 7 -5.59 -22.14 9.18
CA THR A 7 -6.73 -22.41 8.28
C THR A 7 -6.79 -23.84 7.80
N GLY A 8 -5.69 -24.59 7.93
CA GLY A 8 -5.55 -25.93 7.33
C GLY A 8 -5.13 -25.90 5.85
N ASP A 9 -5.04 -24.72 5.24
CA ASP A 9 -4.48 -24.53 3.89
C ASP A 9 -3.04 -24.03 4.00
N SER A 10 -2.10 -24.79 3.45
CA SER A 10 -0.66 -24.49 3.51
C SER A 10 -0.31 -23.13 2.89
N ASN A 11 -0.99 -22.73 1.81
CA ASN A 11 -0.74 -21.43 1.18
C ASN A 11 -1.28 -20.30 2.04
N ARG A 12 -2.49 -20.43 2.58
CA ARG A 12 -3.10 -19.42 3.46
C ARG A 12 -2.30 -19.23 4.74
N ASP A 13 -1.85 -20.34 5.34
CA ASP A 13 -1.03 -20.31 6.56
C ASP A 13 0.33 -19.66 6.29
N LYS A 14 0.92 -19.87 5.10
CA LYS A 14 2.15 -19.18 4.66
C LYS A 14 1.93 -17.67 4.50
N VAL A 15 0.80 -17.25 3.94
CA VAL A 15 0.45 -15.82 3.81
C VAL A 15 0.31 -15.17 5.19
N ARG A 16 -0.36 -15.85 6.13
CA ARG A 16 -0.48 -15.38 7.53
C ARG A 16 0.87 -15.23 8.20
N GLU A 17 1.76 -16.20 8.03
CA GLU A 17 3.12 -16.16 8.58
C GLU A 17 3.92 -14.96 8.05
N ILE A 18 3.86 -14.69 6.74
CA ILE A 18 4.54 -13.55 6.11
C ILE A 18 3.98 -12.22 6.63
N LEU A 19 2.65 -12.11 6.75
CA LEU A 19 1.99 -10.92 7.30
C LEU A 19 2.38 -10.70 8.77
N HIS A 20 2.32 -11.75 9.59
CA HIS A 20 2.75 -11.69 10.99
C HIS A 20 4.20 -11.21 11.12
N LYS A 21 5.12 -11.82 10.36
CA LYS A 21 6.55 -11.43 10.33
C LYS A 21 6.76 -9.98 9.90
N SER A 22 5.89 -9.44 9.07
CA SER A 22 5.95 -8.04 8.65
C SER A 22 5.45 -7.14 9.77
N LEU A 23 4.29 -7.44 10.34
CA LEU A 23 3.66 -6.65 11.41
C LEU A 23 4.47 -6.64 12.72
N SER A 24 5.17 -7.74 13.05
CA SER A 24 5.99 -7.80 14.26
C SER A 24 7.21 -6.87 14.23
N LYS A 25 7.67 -6.44 13.04
CA LYS A 25 8.77 -5.48 12.89
C LYS A 25 8.39 -4.08 13.34
N VAL A 26 7.10 -3.73 13.29
CA VAL A 26 6.60 -2.37 13.59
C VAL A 26 7.01 -1.94 15.00
N ALA A 27 7.01 -2.84 15.98
CA ALA A 27 7.41 -2.55 17.35
C ALA A 27 8.85 -2.01 17.47
N ASN A 28 9.75 -2.43 16.58
CA ASN A 28 11.16 -2.01 16.58
C ASN A 28 11.40 -0.75 15.72
N GLU A 29 10.47 -0.41 14.84
CA GLU A 29 10.60 0.71 13.89
C GLU A 29 10.01 2.03 14.45
N MET A 30 9.30 1.97 15.58
CA MET A 30 8.68 3.14 16.22
C MET A 30 9.61 3.79 17.26
N VAL A 31 9.81 5.11 17.13
CA VAL A 31 10.66 5.91 18.03
C VAL A 31 9.87 6.48 19.23
N GLY A 32 8.53 6.55 19.14
CA GLY A 32 7.66 7.10 20.20
C GLY A 32 7.19 6.04 21.21
N VAL A 33 7.36 6.31 22.51
CA VAL A 33 7.02 5.38 23.61
C VAL A 33 5.54 5.01 23.62
N GLU A 34 4.64 6.00 23.56
CA GLU A 34 3.18 5.76 23.54
C GLU A 34 2.72 4.96 22.32
N MET A 35 3.27 5.28 21.15
CA MET A 35 2.95 4.60 19.89
C MET A 35 3.43 3.14 19.92
N LYS A 36 4.62 2.91 20.51
CA LYS A 36 5.21 1.58 20.65
C LYS A 36 4.39 0.70 21.58
N GLU A 37 3.89 1.23 22.69
CA GLU A 37 3.06 0.47 23.64
C GLU A 37 1.71 0.06 23.02
N ARG A 38 1.08 0.95 22.24
CA ARG A 38 -0.11 0.61 21.45
C ARG A 38 0.15 -0.47 20.39
N VAL A 39 1.33 -0.46 19.77
CA VAL A 39 1.72 -1.46 18.76
C VAL A 39 2.03 -2.82 19.41
N VAL A 40 2.71 -2.83 20.55
CA VAL A 40 3.10 -4.06 21.28
C VAL A 40 1.88 -4.75 21.90
N SER A 41 0.87 -3.99 22.31
CA SER A 41 -0.39 -4.54 22.83
C SER A 41 -1.28 -5.15 21.74
N CYS A 42 -1.02 -4.90 20.46
CA CYS A 42 -1.74 -5.55 19.37
C CYS A 42 -1.22 -6.96 19.11
N ASP A 43 -2.13 -7.93 19.07
CA ASP A 43 -1.79 -9.28 18.61
C ASP A 43 -1.60 -9.30 17.09
N SER A 44 -0.34 -9.30 16.68
CA SER A 44 0.06 -9.36 15.27
C SER A 44 -0.45 -10.61 14.56
N TRP A 45 -0.67 -11.73 15.27
CA TRP A 45 -1.24 -12.94 14.67
C TRP A 45 -2.71 -12.78 14.33
N SER A 46 -3.51 -12.26 15.26
CA SER A 46 -4.93 -11.98 15.04
C SER A 46 -5.13 -10.99 13.88
N VAL A 47 -4.31 -9.93 13.81
CA VAL A 47 -4.38 -8.97 12.71
C VAL A 47 -3.97 -9.62 11.38
N ALA A 48 -2.87 -10.38 11.35
CA ALA A 48 -2.45 -11.09 10.15
C ALA A 48 -3.52 -12.05 9.62
N ALA A 49 -4.17 -12.80 10.52
CA ALA A 49 -5.24 -13.73 10.15
C ALA A 49 -6.51 -13.01 9.66
N SER A 50 -6.84 -11.84 10.23
CA SER A 50 -7.93 -10.99 9.76
C SER A 50 -7.65 -10.43 8.36
N VAL A 51 -6.46 -9.87 8.14
CA VAL A 51 -6.03 -9.33 6.84
C VAL A 51 -6.03 -10.44 5.78
N GLU A 52 -5.46 -11.59 6.10
CA GLU A 52 -5.40 -12.72 5.17
C GLU A 52 -6.81 -13.24 4.83
N SER A 53 -7.73 -13.29 5.79
CA SER A 53 -9.12 -13.70 5.54
C SER A 53 -9.81 -12.73 4.59
N ALA A 54 -9.65 -11.42 4.78
CA ALA A 54 -10.17 -10.42 3.86
C ALA A 54 -9.53 -10.51 2.45
N MET A 55 -8.23 -10.84 2.38
CA MET A 55 -7.56 -11.12 1.10
C MET A 55 -8.20 -12.32 0.40
N PHE A 56 -8.42 -13.42 1.12
CA PHE A 56 -9.01 -14.63 0.56
C PHE A 56 -10.46 -14.43 0.13
N GLU A 57 -11.27 -13.72 0.91
CA GLU A 57 -12.67 -13.41 0.56
C GLU A 57 -12.77 -12.56 -0.72
N ARG A 58 -11.83 -11.64 -0.95
CA ARG A 58 -11.85 -10.72 -2.09
C ARG A 58 -11.11 -11.24 -3.33
N LEU A 59 -10.00 -11.95 -3.14
CA LEU A 59 -9.14 -12.44 -4.22
C LEU A 59 -9.40 -13.92 -4.54
N GLY A 60 -9.95 -14.68 -3.60
CA GLY A 60 -10.12 -16.13 -3.71
C GLY A 60 -8.82 -16.89 -3.48
N CYS A 61 -8.77 -18.11 -4.04
CA CYS A 61 -7.60 -18.99 -3.91
C CYS A 61 -6.33 -18.35 -4.47
N PHE A 62 -5.20 -18.72 -3.87
CA PHE A 62 -3.87 -18.30 -4.28
C PHE A 62 -3.45 -18.96 -5.60
N GLU A 63 -4.15 -18.66 -6.70
CA GLU A 63 -3.96 -19.27 -8.02
C GLU A 63 -4.01 -18.23 -9.16
N GLY A 64 -3.41 -18.58 -10.29
CA GLY A 64 -3.47 -17.81 -11.53
C GLY A 64 -3.12 -16.32 -11.39
N THR A 65 -4.01 -15.46 -11.86
CA THR A 65 -3.87 -13.99 -11.88
C THR A 65 -3.90 -13.36 -10.48
N GLN A 66 -4.49 -14.04 -9.50
CA GLN A 66 -4.60 -13.55 -8.13
C GLN A 66 -3.26 -13.61 -7.38
N LYS A 67 -2.39 -14.58 -7.72
CA LYS A 67 -1.03 -14.67 -7.16
C LYS A 67 -0.24 -13.38 -7.32
N ALA A 68 -0.39 -12.68 -8.45
CA ALA A 68 0.31 -11.42 -8.68
C ALA A 68 -0.13 -10.34 -7.68
N LYS A 69 -1.42 -10.28 -7.38
CA LYS A 69 -1.98 -9.31 -6.43
C LYS A 69 -1.61 -9.65 -4.98
N TYR A 70 -1.66 -10.91 -4.60
CA TYR A 70 -1.15 -11.37 -3.29
C TYR A 70 0.33 -11.01 -3.12
N ARG A 71 1.18 -11.34 -4.09
CA ARG A 71 2.62 -11.02 -4.03
C ARG A 71 2.86 -9.52 -3.90
N SER A 72 2.11 -8.71 -4.64
CA SER A 72 2.18 -7.26 -4.53
C SER A 72 1.86 -6.78 -3.11
N ILE A 73 0.77 -7.26 -2.51
CA ILE A 73 0.36 -6.86 -1.16
C ILE A 73 1.40 -7.30 -0.12
N LEU A 74 1.84 -8.56 -0.19
CA LEU A 74 2.84 -9.10 0.73
C LEU A 74 4.18 -8.39 0.62
N PHE A 75 4.61 -8.06 -0.61
CA PHE A 75 5.84 -7.30 -0.85
C PHE A 75 5.75 -5.90 -0.24
N ASN A 76 4.65 -5.17 -0.48
CA ASN A 76 4.46 -3.83 0.09
C ASN A 76 4.37 -3.85 1.63
N MET A 77 3.73 -4.86 2.21
CA MET A 77 3.68 -5.04 3.66
C MET A 77 5.07 -5.35 4.26
N GLY A 78 5.87 -6.14 3.56
CA GLY A 78 7.21 -6.52 3.97
C GLY A 78 8.30 -5.47 3.72
N ASP A 79 7.98 -4.40 2.98
CA ASP A 79 8.95 -3.37 2.57
C ASP A 79 9.37 -2.48 3.75
N SER A 80 10.64 -2.58 4.17
CA SER A 80 11.20 -1.77 5.26
C SER A 80 11.10 -0.26 5.01
N SER A 81 10.91 0.16 3.76
CA SER A 81 10.75 1.55 3.35
C SER A 81 9.41 2.17 3.79
N ASN A 82 8.44 1.36 4.22
CA ASN A 82 7.10 1.82 4.62
C ASN A 82 6.62 1.28 5.98
N PRO A 83 7.23 1.71 7.10
CA PRO A 83 6.78 1.33 8.44
C PRO A 83 5.38 1.87 8.77
N ASP A 84 4.97 2.98 8.15
CA ASP A 84 3.68 3.62 8.41
C ASP A 84 2.50 2.79 7.88
N LEU A 85 2.62 2.16 6.69
CA LEU A 85 1.61 1.25 6.18
C LEU A 85 1.38 0.07 7.15
N ARG A 86 2.46 -0.57 7.60
CA ARG A 86 2.36 -1.67 8.56
C ARG A 86 1.73 -1.23 9.88
N ARG A 87 2.13 -0.08 10.41
CA ARG A 87 1.58 0.51 11.63
C ARG A 87 0.08 0.73 11.51
N LYS A 88 -0.38 1.34 10.41
CA LYS A 88 -1.80 1.60 10.14
C LYS A 88 -2.63 0.32 10.06
N VAL A 89 -2.11 -0.72 9.41
CA VAL A 89 -2.77 -2.03 9.36
C VAL A 89 -2.82 -2.68 10.74
N LEU A 90 -1.71 -2.64 11.51
CA LEU A 90 -1.65 -3.23 12.85
C LEU A 90 -2.64 -2.59 13.83
N LEU A 91 -2.81 -1.27 13.74
CA LEU A 91 -3.74 -0.52 14.59
C LEU A 91 -5.18 -0.54 14.09
N GLY A 92 -5.45 -1.16 12.94
CA GLY A 92 -6.77 -1.22 12.32
C GLY A 92 -7.22 0.08 11.64
N GLU A 93 -6.33 1.05 11.45
CA GLU A 93 -6.62 2.27 10.64
C GLU A 93 -6.86 1.89 9.16
N ILE A 94 -6.18 0.85 8.68
CA ILE A 94 -6.41 0.24 7.37
C ILE A 94 -6.94 -1.19 7.56
N SER A 95 -8.18 -1.43 7.15
CA SER A 95 -8.77 -2.77 7.17
C SER A 95 -8.17 -3.66 6.09
N GLY A 96 -8.21 -4.98 6.29
CA GLY A 96 -7.78 -5.96 5.28
C GLY A 96 -8.54 -5.80 3.96
N GLU A 97 -9.83 -5.49 4.00
CA GLU A 97 -10.62 -5.21 2.80
C GLU A 97 -10.11 -3.99 2.04
N ARG A 98 -9.82 -2.90 2.76
CA ARG A 98 -9.26 -1.69 2.15
C ARG A 98 -7.91 -2.00 1.52
N LEU A 99 -7.05 -2.73 2.21
CA LEU A 99 -5.72 -3.11 1.74
C LEU A 99 -5.76 -3.84 0.39
N VAL A 100 -6.75 -4.70 0.15
CA VAL A 100 -6.90 -5.44 -1.12
C VAL A 100 -7.35 -4.56 -2.29
N THR A 101 -8.08 -3.48 -1.98
CA THR A 101 -8.59 -2.53 -2.98
C THR A 101 -7.62 -1.39 -3.28
N MET A 102 -6.67 -1.13 -2.38
CA MET A 102 -5.67 -0.07 -2.56
C MET A 102 -4.80 -0.32 -3.80
N LYS A 103 -4.45 0.78 -4.47
CA LYS A 103 -3.51 0.73 -5.59
C LYS A 103 -2.08 0.64 -5.08
N LYS A 104 -1.17 0.11 -5.92
CA LYS A 104 0.24 -0.08 -5.56
C LYS A 104 0.89 1.24 -5.15
N GLU A 105 0.51 2.32 -5.82
CA GLU A 105 0.99 3.67 -5.57
C GLU A 105 0.52 4.18 -4.19
N GLU A 106 -0.71 3.84 -3.78
CA GLU A 106 -1.26 4.22 -2.47
C GLU A 106 -0.65 3.39 -1.31
N MET A 107 -0.08 2.22 -1.62
CA MET A 107 0.65 1.39 -0.66
C MET A 107 2.13 1.76 -0.56
N ALA A 108 2.66 2.56 -1.50
CA ALA A 108 4.05 3.01 -1.45
C ALA A 108 4.26 4.02 -0.31
N SER A 109 5.49 4.13 0.19
CA SER A 109 5.85 5.09 1.25
C SER A 109 5.42 6.52 0.89
N ASN A 110 4.99 7.32 1.88
CA ASN A 110 4.61 8.73 1.67
C ASN A 110 5.67 9.52 0.88
N LYS A 111 6.96 9.21 1.10
CA LYS A 111 8.07 9.82 0.35
C LYS A 111 8.01 9.49 -1.15
N ILE A 112 7.74 8.24 -1.49
CA ILE A 112 7.62 7.78 -2.88
C ILE A 112 6.35 8.36 -3.51
N GLN A 113 5.23 8.41 -2.77
CA GLN A 113 3.99 9.02 -3.24
C GLN A 113 4.18 10.50 -3.60
N MET A 114 4.83 11.26 -2.72
CA MET A 114 5.16 12.67 -2.96
C MET A 114 6.04 12.87 -4.19
N GLU A 115 7.07 12.04 -4.37
CA GLU A 115 7.96 12.14 -5.53
C GLU A 115 7.26 11.76 -6.84
N VAL A 116 6.44 10.70 -6.84
CA VAL A 116 5.60 10.34 -8.00
C VAL A 116 4.61 11.46 -8.35
N GLN A 117 4.01 12.09 -7.35
CA GLN A 117 3.10 13.21 -7.56
C GLN A 117 3.80 14.43 -8.17
N LYS A 118 4.98 14.80 -7.66
CA LYS A 118 5.80 15.88 -8.22
C LYS A 118 6.20 15.62 -9.67
N ILE A 119 6.55 14.38 -10.03
CA ILE A 119 6.90 14.02 -11.41
C ILE A 119 5.68 14.19 -12.33
N LYS A 120 4.50 13.74 -11.90
CA LYS A 120 3.25 13.89 -12.67
C LYS A 120 2.85 15.34 -12.85
N GLU A 121 3.02 16.17 -11.83
CA GLU A 121 2.72 17.60 -11.88
C GLU A 121 3.66 18.33 -12.86
N LYS A 122 4.98 18.12 -12.73
CA LYS A 122 5.97 18.66 -13.68
C LYS A 122 5.71 18.25 -15.13
N ALA A 123 5.22 17.04 -15.36
CA ALA A 123 4.86 16.59 -16.71
C ALA A 123 3.64 17.34 -17.27
N ARG A 124 2.62 17.60 -16.44
CA ARG A 124 1.44 18.40 -16.81
C ARG A 124 1.82 19.85 -17.11
N ASP A 125 2.58 20.48 -16.22
CA ASP A 125 3.00 21.87 -16.39
C ASP A 125 3.82 22.07 -17.67
N LYS A 126 4.66 21.09 -18.00
CA LYS A 126 5.46 21.11 -19.22
C LYS A 126 4.58 21.02 -20.47
N GLU A 127 3.53 20.20 -20.44
CA GLU A 127 2.61 20.07 -21.57
C GLU A 127 1.71 21.30 -21.71
N GLU A 128 1.16 21.84 -20.61
CA GLU A 128 0.40 23.09 -20.63
C GLU A 128 1.24 24.25 -21.18
N ASN A 129 2.50 24.38 -20.75
CA ASN A 129 3.40 25.39 -21.29
C ASN A 129 3.70 25.16 -22.78
N ARG A 130 3.82 23.90 -23.22
CA ARG A 130 3.99 23.56 -24.64
C ARG A 130 2.79 24.01 -25.48
N VAL A 131 1.58 23.67 -25.02
CA VAL A 131 0.32 24.02 -25.69
C VAL A 131 0.13 25.53 -25.71
N LYS A 132 0.37 26.22 -24.59
CA LYS A 132 0.24 27.67 -24.48
C LYS A 132 1.23 28.40 -25.40
N SER A 133 2.47 27.92 -25.48
CA SER A 133 3.47 28.45 -26.40
C SER A 133 3.04 28.25 -27.86
N MET A 134 2.52 27.07 -28.20
CA MET A 134 2.03 26.77 -29.55
C MET A 134 0.82 27.64 -29.97
N MET A 135 -0.09 27.93 -29.03
CA MET A 135 -1.22 28.84 -29.24
C MET A 135 -0.77 30.31 -29.41
N MET A 136 0.25 30.75 -28.67
CA MET A 136 0.80 32.10 -28.85
C MET A 136 1.42 32.28 -30.24
N PHE A 137 2.22 31.32 -30.70
CA PHE A 137 2.82 31.39 -32.05
C PHE A 137 1.78 31.38 -33.18
N GLN A 138 0.67 30.67 -33.02
CA GLN A 138 -0.43 30.71 -34.00
C GLN A 138 -1.19 32.04 -33.98
N SER A 139 -1.32 32.67 -32.80
CA SER A 139 -1.99 33.96 -32.66
C SER A 139 -1.17 35.07 -33.33
N ASP A 140 0.15 35.09 -33.12
CA ASP A 140 1.04 36.07 -33.72
C ASP A 140 1.10 35.98 -35.25
N SER A 141 0.99 34.78 -35.83
CA SER A 141 0.91 34.63 -37.30
C SER A 141 -0.41 35.11 -37.90
N MET A 142 -1.49 35.06 -37.12
CA MET A 142 -2.84 35.43 -37.57
C MET A 142 -3.09 36.95 -37.55
N ILE A 143 -2.30 37.71 -36.78
CA ILE A 143 -2.41 39.19 -36.67
C ILE A 143 -1.64 39.90 -37.80
N MET A 144 -0.76 39.18 -38.51
CA MET A 144 0.11 39.72 -39.59
C MET A 144 -0.44 39.51 -41.02
N THR A 145 -1.67 39.02 -41.18
CA THR A 145 -2.32 38.79 -42.48
C THR A 145 -3.55 39.67 -42.62
#